data_AF-A0AAW6YHA4-F1
#
_entry.id   AF-A0AAW6YHA4-F1
#
_cell.length_a   1.000
_cell.length_b   1.000
_cell.length_c   1.000
_cell.angle_alpha   90.00
_cell.angle_beta   90.00
_cell.angle_gamma   90.00
#
_symmetry.space_group_name_H-M   'P 1'
#
loop_
_entity.id
_entity.type
_entity.pdbx_description
1 polymer ?
#
loop_
_entity_poly.entity_id
_entity_poly.type
_entity_poly.pdbx_seq_one_letter_code
_entity_poly.pdbx_strand_id
1 'polypeptide(L)' 'DLNCGCPSKTVNGSGGGATLLKDPELIYQGAKAMREAVPAHLPVSVKVRLGWDSGEKKFEIADAVQQAGATELVVHG' A
#
# COMPACT_ATOMS: atom_id res chain seq x y z
N ASP A 1 8.90 0.36 5.06
CA ASP A 1 8.07 0.93 3.98
C ASP A 1 7.51 -0.19 3.12
N LEU A 2 6.21 -0.14 2.81
CA LEU A 2 5.57 -1.01 1.84
C LEU A 2 5.35 -0.23 0.53
N ASN A 3 5.98 -0.68 -0.55
CA ASN A 3 5.87 -0.02 -1.85
C ASN A 3 4.73 -0.63 -2.69
N CYS A 4 3.63 0.11 -2.78
CA CYS A 4 2.46 -0.18 -3.60
C CYS A 4 2.37 0.74 -4.83
N GLY A 5 3.47 1.39 -5.24
CA GLY A 5 3.44 2.44 -6.28
C GLY A 5 4.41 2.23 -7.45
N CYS A 6 5.27 1.21 -7.40
CA CYS A 6 6.26 0.94 -8.45
C CYS A 6 5.58 0.45 -9.75
N PRO A 7 5.77 1.14 -10.90
CA PRO A 7 5.17 0.74 -12.18
C PRO A 7 6.03 -0.27 -12.97
N SER A 8 7.16 -0.74 -12.41
CA SER A 8 8.07 -1.64 -13.11
C SER A 8 7.36 -2.94 -13.54
N LYS A 9 7.52 -3.31 -14.82
CA LYS A 9 6.92 -4.53 -15.38
C LYS A 9 7.31 -5.79 -14.60
N THR A 10 8.55 -5.88 -14.15
CA THR A 10 9.05 -7.03 -13.38
C THR A 10 8.34 -7.16 -12.04
N VAL A 11 8.12 -6.05 -11.34
CA VAL A 11 7.48 -6.03 -10.02
C VAL A 11 5.97 -6.25 -10.15
N ASN A 12 5.33 -5.61 -11.12
CA ASN A 12 3.92 -5.82 -11.42
C ASN A 12 3.64 -7.26 -11.91
N GLY A 13 4.55 -7.83 -12.69
CA GLY A 13 4.44 -9.21 -13.20
C GLY A 13 4.46 -10.27 -12.10
N SER A 14 5.01 -9.94 -10.92
CA SER A 14 4.98 -10.79 -9.73
C SER A 14 3.86 -10.41 -8.73
N GLY A 15 2.92 -9.54 -9.13
CA GLY A 15 1.81 -9.10 -8.27
C GLY A 15 2.18 -8.06 -7.21
N GLY A 16 3.40 -7.53 -7.20
CA GLY A 16 3.84 -6.48 -6.28
C GLY A 16 3.77 -5.07 -6.87
N GLY A 17 4.15 -4.06 -6.08
CA GLY A 17 4.21 -2.68 -6.59
C GLY A 17 2.80 -2.13 -6.89
N ALA A 18 2.65 -1.45 -8.03
CA ALA A 18 1.40 -0.78 -8.36
C ALA A 18 0.22 -1.75 -8.56
N THR A 19 0.44 -3.03 -8.86
CA THR A 19 -0.68 -3.98 -9.02
C THR A 19 -1.50 -4.17 -7.76
N LEU A 20 -0.92 -3.91 -6.58
CA LEU A 20 -1.62 -3.93 -5.30
C LEU A 20 -2.76 -2.88 -5.24
N LEU A 21 -2.67 -1.81 -6.03
CA LEU A 21 -3.71 -0.76 -6.08
C LEU A 21 -5.03 -1.26 -6.69
N LYS A 22 -5.04 -2.43 -7.34
CA LYS A 22 -6.26 -3.09 -7.85
C LYS A 22 -7.10 -3.70 -6.74
N ASP A 23 -6.45 -4.06 -5.63
CA ASP A 23 -7.07 -4.79 -4.53
C ASP A 23 -6.61 -4.19 -3.18
N PRO A 24 -7.33 -3.18 -2.66
CA PRO A 24 -7.03 -2.56 -1.37
C PRO A 24 -6.94 -3.55 -0.21
N GLU A 25 -7.62 -4.70 -0.28
CA GLU A 25 -7.55 -5.73 0.76
C GLU A 25 -6.13 -6.31 0.85
N LEU A 26 -5.43 -6.51 -0.27
CA LEU A 26 -4.04 -6.96 -0.25
C LEU A 26 -3.10 -5.93 0.38
N ILE A 27 -3.38 -4.63 0.19
CA ILE A 27 -2.64 -3.56 0.86
C ILE A 27 -2.87 -3.62 2.37
N TYR A 28 -4.13 -3.78 2.80
CA TYR A 28 -4.48 -3.92 4.21
C TYR A 28 -3.74 -5.11 4.84
N GLN A 29 -3.86 -6.30 4.26
CA GLN A 29 -3.25 -7.53 4.79
C GLN A 29 -1.72 -7.40 4.88
N GLY A 30 -1.07 -6.89 3.83
CA GLY A 30 0.38 -6.69 3.82
C GLY A 30 0.85 -5.66 4.85
N ALA A 31 0.20 -4.51 4.90
CA ALA A 31 0.54 -3.45 5.86
C ALA A 31 0.26 -3.88 7.31
N LYS A 32 -0.84 -4.61 7.54
CA LYS A 32 -1.22 -5.13 8.86
C LYS A 32 -0.20 -6.13 9.38
N ALA A 33 0.18 -7.10 8.55
CA ALA A 33 1.21 -8.08 8.89
C ALA A 33 2.56 -7.41 9.20
N MET A 34 2.96 -6.40 8.41
CA MET A 34 4.16 -5.61 8.70
C MET A 34 4.03 -4.87 10.03
N ARG A 35 2.87 -4.26 10.30
CA ARG A 35 2.65 -3.50 11.53
C ARG A 35 2.72 -4.39 12.77
N GLU A 36 2.18 -5.60 12.70
CA GLU A 36 2.23 -6.61 13.78
C GLU A 36 3.65 -7.15 14.00
N ALA A 37 4.46 -7.28 12.95
CA ALA A 37 5.81 -7.78 13.03
C ALA A 37 6.85 -6.73 13.50
N VAL A 38 6.56 -5.44 13.33
CA VAL A 38 7.49 -4.35 13.65
C VAL A 38 7.20 -3.77 15.04
N PRO A 39 8.21 -3.61 15.93
CA PRO A 39 8.04 -2.97 17.23
C PRO A 39 7.29 -1.64 17.16
N ALA A 40 6.39 -1.41 18.12
CA ALA A 40 5.44 -0.29 18.08
C ALA A 40 6.07 1.11 17.96
N HIS A 41 7.30 1.28 18.46
CA HIS A 41 8.03 2.57 18.40
C HIS A 41 8.70 2.84 17.04
N LEU A 42 8.77 1.84 16.15
CA LEU A 42 9.34 2.00 14.82
C LEU A 42 8.23 2.27 13.79
N PRO A 43 8.40 3.24 12.88
CA PRO A 43 7.39 3.60 11.90
C PRO A 43 7.21 2.51 10.85
N VAL A 44 5.97 2.31 10.42
CA VAL A 44 5.63 1.53 9.23
C VAL A 44 4.92 2.46 8.27
N SER A 45 5.56 2.74 7.14
CA SER A 45 5.01 3.59 6.07
C SER A 45 4.50 2.75 4.90
N VAL A 46 3.49 3.26 4.20
CA VAL A 46 3.01 2.70 2.92
C VAL A 46 3.03 3.79 1.85
N LYS A 47 3.62 3.47 0.70
CA LYS A 47 3.70 4.38 -0.44
C LYS A 47 2.84 3.89 -1.60
N VAL A 48 1.89 4.71 -2.03
CA VAL A 48 0.88 4.39 -3.05
C VAL A 48 0.89 5.38 -4.22
N ARG A 49 0.07 5.10 -5.24
CA ARG A 49 -0.46 6.10 -6.20
C ARG A 49 -1.95 6.31 -5.93
N LEU A 50 -2.59 7.23 -6.67
CA LEU A 50 -4.03 7.47 -6.57
C LEU A 50 -4.89 6.26 -7.00
N GLY A 51 -4.32 5.34 -7.78
CA GLY A 51 -4.94 4.09 -8.17
C GLY A 51 -4.17 3.43 -9.31
N TRP A 52 -4.71 2.35 -9.86
CA TRP A 52 -4.08 1.58 -10.93
C TRP A 52 -4.34 2.19 -12.32
N ASP A 53 -5.58 2.11 -12.83
CA ASP A 53 -5.98 2.72 -14.11
C ASP A 53 -6.71 4.07 -13.90
N SER A 54 -7.41 4.21 -12.77
CA SER A 54 -8.17 5.39 -12.36
C SER A 54 -7.96 5.68 -10.88
N GLY A 55 -8.29 6.91 -10.45
CA GLY A 55 -8.26 7.31 -9.04
C GLY A 55 -9.55 7.01 -8.27
N GLU A 56 -10.40 6.10 -8.75
CA GLU A 56 -11.71 5.82 -8.14
C GLU A 56 -11.57 5.16 -6.76
N LYS A 57 -10.59 4.24 -6.62
CA LYS A 57 -10.31 3.53 -5.37
C LYS A 57 -9.43 4.28 -4.37
N LYS A 58 -9.07 5.54 -4.62
CA LYS A 58 -8.11 6.28 -3.79
C LYS A 58 -8.48 6.31 -2.30
N PHE A 59 -9.77 6.40 -1.98
CA PHE A 59 -10.25 6.41 -0.60
C PHE A 59 -10.25 5.02 0.01
N GLU A 60 -10.61 3.97 -0.75
CA GLU A 60 -10.49 2.58 -0.29
C GLU A 60 -9.03 2.21 0.00
N ILE A 61 -8.08 2.66 -0.84
CA ILE A 61 -6.64 2.46 -0.63
C ILE A 61 -6.16 3.18 0.64
N ALA A 62 -6.55 4.44 0.81
CA ALA A 62 -6.15 5.21 2.00
C ALA A 62 -6.75 4.60 3.29
N ASP A 63 -8.01 4.17 3.24
CA ASP A 63 -8.69 3.53 4.36
C ASP A 63 -8.05 2.18 4.72
N ALA A 64 -7.71 1.35 3.73
CA ALA A 64 -6.98 0.09 3.94
C ALA A 64 -5.63 0.31 4.66
N VAL A 65 -4.87 1.33 4.26
CA VAL A 65 -3.60 1.68 4.91
C VAL A 65 -3.82 2.16 6.34
N GLN A 66 -4.83 2.99 6.58
CA GLN A 66 -5.18 3.48 7.91
C GLN A 66 -5.62 2.34 8.85
N GLN A 67 -6.54 1.48 8.39
CA GLN A 67 -7.04 0.36 9.17
C GLN A 67 -5.95 -0.68 9.48
N ALA A 68 -4.97 -0.84 8.59
CA ALA A 68 -3.80 -1.68 8.83
C ALA A 68 -2.88 -1.16 9.96
N GLY A 69 -3.04 0.10 10.37
CA GLY A 69 -2.24 0.73 11.42
C GLY A 69 -0.89 1.25 10.94
N ALA A 70 -0.76 1.57 9.65
CA ALA A 70 0.43 2.26 9.16
C ALA A 70 0.58 3.63 9.86
N THR A 71 1.82 4.00 10.16
CA THR A 71 2.16 5.29 10.78
C THR A 71 2.11 6.42 9.76
N GLU A 72 2.41 6.13 8.49
CA GLU A 72 2.54 7.12 7.43
C GLU A 72 1.96 6.58 6.10
N LEU A 73 1.29 7.46 5.36
CA LEU A 73 0.81 7.22 4.00
C LEU A 73 1.45 8.25 3.06
N VAL A 74 2.18 7.78 2.05
CA VAL A 74 2.81 8.63 1.03
C VAL A 74 2.13 8.40 -0.33
N VAL A 75 1.69 9.47 -0.99
CA VAL A 75 0.99 9.40 -2.27
C VAL A 75 1.84 10.02 -3.37
N HIS A 76 2.09 9.28 -4.46
CA HIS A 76 2.63 9.82 -5.70
C HIS A 76 1.46 10.15 -6.64
N GLY A 77 1.33 11.44 -6.99
CA GLY A 77 0.38 11.96 -7.97
C GLY A 77 0.82 11.74 -9.41
#